data_AF-A0A674E034-F1
#
_entry.id   AF-A0A674E034-F1
#
_cell.length_a   1.000
_cell.length_b   1.000
_cell.length_c   1.000
_cell.angle_alpha   90.00
_cell.angle_beta   90.00
_cell.angle_gamma   90.00
#
_symmetry.space_group_name_H-M   'P 1'
#
loop_
_entity.id
_entity.type
_entity.pdbx_description
1 polymer ?
#
loop_
_entity_poly.entity_id
_entity_poly.type
_entity_poly.pdbx_seq_one_letter_code
_entity_poly.pdbx_strand_id
1 'polypeptide(L)'
;ILRRCVIAACSNTHKDGVSTNLWPKNEKLALKWDQLVRLKQADWSKGTVGTSTVCGAHFIPEDFDGYNQWMARFGMRHRLKPGAVPSVNVKLATSVSYRPTGTL
;
A
#
# COMPACT_ATOMS: atom_id res chain seq x y z
N ILE A 1 -10.81 12.76 9.10
CA ILE A 1 -11.33 11.69 8.19
C ILE A 1 -10.40 10.50 8.27
N LEU A 2 -10.91 9.32 8.63
CA LEU A 2 -10.13 8.08 8.66
C LEU A 2 -9.98 7.54 7.23
N ARG A 3 -8.75 7.50 6.70
CA ARG A 3 -8.46 6.80 5.44
C ARG A 3 -8.19 5.33 5.73
N ARG A 4 -9.00 4.45 5.13
CA ARG A 4 -8.93 2.97 5.21
C ARG A 4 -8.54 2.40 3.84
N CYS A 5 -7.79 1.30 3.84
CA CYS A 5 -7.44 0.57 2.64
C CYS A 5 -8.70 0.05 1.93
N VAL A 6 -8.75 0.17 0.60
CA VAL A 6 -9.88 -0.32 -0.22
C VAL A 6 -9.80 -1.80 -0.56
N ILE A 7 -8.65 -2.44 -0.35
CA ILE A 7 -8.49 -3.88 -0.65
C ILE A 7 -9.37 -4.69 0.30
N ALA A 8 -10.24 -5.54 -0.25
CA ALA A 8 -11.10 -6.42 0.53
C ALA A 8 -10.30 -7.24 1.55
N ALA A 9 -10.87 -7.42 2.74
CA ALA A 9 -10.25 -8.06 3.91
C ALA A 9 -8.99 -7.35 4.48
N CYS A 10 -8.62 -6.16 4.00
CA CYS A 10 -7.61 -5.32 4.63
C CYS A 10 -8.27 -4.31 5.58
N SER A 11 -7.95 -4.40 6.87
CA SER A 11 -8.48 -3.48 7.89
C SER A 11 -7.60 -2.24 8.12
N ASN A 12 -6.41 -2.19 7.50
CA ASN A 12 -5.42 -1.13 7.71
C ASN A 12 -5.97 0.26 7.40
N THR A 13 -5.49 1.21 8.19
CA THR A 13 -5.79 2.63 8.15
C THR A 13 -4.50 3.43 8.29
N HIS A 14 -4.58 4.74 8.06
CA HIS A 14 -3.44 5.65 8.29
C HIS A 14 -2.95 5.70 9.76
N LYS A 15 -3.67 5.10 10.72
CA LYS A 15 -3.27 5.02 12.13
C LYS A 15 -2.41 3.80 12.45
N ASP A 16 -2.38 2.79 11.59
CA ASP A 16 -1.72 1.50 11.85
C ASP A 16 -0.22 1.50 11.52
N GLY A 17 0.40 2.67 11.41
CA GLY A 17 1.83 2.80 11.09
C GLY A 17 2.22 2.43 9.65
N VAL A 18 1.25 2.06 8.81
CA VAL A 18 1.43 1.83 7.37
C VAL A 18 1.21 3.10 6.57
N SER A 19 1.91 3.25 5.44
CA SER A 19 1.61 4.32 4.50
C SER A 19 0.23 4.10 3.86
N THR A 20 -0.52 5.16 3.62
CA THR A 20 -1.76 5.13 2.82
C THR A 20 -1.52 5.89 1.52
N ASN A 21 -1.53 5.17 0.40
CA ASN A 21 -1.25 5.73 -0.91
C ASN A 21 -2.56 6.05 -1.62
N LEU A 22 -2.75 7.31 -2.00
CA LEU A 22 -3.95 7.79 -2.68
C LEU A 22 -4.04 7.22 -4.10
N TRP A 23 -5.27 7.13 -4.59
CA TRP A 23 -5.52 6.69 -5.95
C TRP A 23 -4.74 7.53 -6.97
N PRO A 24 -4.08 6.91 -7.96
CA PRO A 24 -3.31 7.62 -8.97
C PRO A 24 -4.17 8.62 -9.76
N LYS A 25 -3.60 9.79 -10.08
CA LYS A 25 -4.18 10.74 -11.04
C LYS A 25 -4.03 10.28 -12.49
N ASN A 26 -2.99 9.48 -12.77
CA ASN A 26 -2.76 8.93 -14.10
C ASN A 26 -3.76 7.82 -14.37
N GLU A 27 -4.60 7.99 -15.39
CA GLU A 27 -5.72 7.07 -15.70
C GLU A 27 -5.26 5.65 -16.02
N LYS A 28 -4.14 5.49 -16.74
CA LYS A 28 -3.59 4.16 -17.06
C LYS A 28 -3.14 3.42 -15.81
N LEU A 29 -2.53 4.14 -14.86
CA LEU A 29 -2.11 3.57 -13.58
C LEU A 29 -3.31 3.29 -12.67
N ALA A 30 -4.28 4.20 -12.63
CA ALA A 30 -5.54 4.03 -11.89
C ALA A 30 -6.30 2.78 -12.38
N LEU A 31 -6.38 2.57 -13.69
CA LEU A 31 -7.00 1.37 -14.27
C LEU A 31 -6.33 0.08 -13.81
N LYS A 32 -4.98 0.05 -13.73
CA LYS A 32 -4.25 -1.10 -13.19
C LYS A 32 -4.60 -1.36 -11.74
N TRP A 33 -4.68 -0.30 -10.92
CA TRP A 33 -5.11 -0.43 -9.52
C TRP A 33 -6.57 -0.93 -9.43
N ASP A 34 -7.47 -0.42 -10.27
CA ASP A 34 -8.88 -0.84 -10.30
C ASP A 34 -9.01 -2.32 -10.66
N GLN A 35 -8.29 -2.77 -11.69
CA GLN A 35 -8.26 -4.17 -12.10
C GLN A 35 -7.84 -5.08 -10.95
N LEU A 36 -6.84 -4.68 -10.18
CA LEU A 36 -6.34 -5.42 -9.03
C LEU A 36 -7.35 -5.50 -7.88
N VAL A 37 -8.04 -4.40 -7.56
CA VAL A 37 -9.10 -4.42 -6.55
C VAL A 37 -10.24 -5.34 -6.98
N ARG A 38 -10.63 -5.30 -8.26
CA ARG A 38 -11.68 -6.18 -8.83
C ARG A 38 -11.37 -7.67 -8.68
N LEU A 39 -10.09 -8.08 -8.65
CA LEU A 39 -9.71 -9.47 -8.39
C LEU A 39 -10.11 -9.96 -6.98
N LYS A 40 -10.32 -9.05 -6.03
CA LYS A 40 -10.67 -9.35 -4.64
C LYS A 40 -12.06 -8.84 -4.25
N GLN A 41 -12.60 -7.89 -5.00
CA GLN A 41 -13.88 -7.24 -4.75
C GLN A 41 -14.65 -7.09 -6.07
N ALA A 42 -15.54 -8.04 -6.36
CA ALA A 42 -16.23 -8.11 -7.65
C ALA A 42 -17.14 -6.90 -7.94
N ASP A 43 -17.67 -6.25 -6.89
CA ASP A 43 -18.51 -5.06 -6.97
C ASP A 43 -17.70 -3.74 -7.09
N TRP A 44 -16.37 -3.82 -7.20
CA TRP A 44 -15.52 -2.63 -7.35
C TRP A 44 -15.73 -1.93 -8.70
N SER A 45 -16.33 -0.74 -8.66
CA SER A 45 -16.51 0.11 -9.84
C SER A 45 -15.24 0.85 -10.23
N LYS A 46 -14.77 1.79 -9.40
CA LYS A 46 -13.53 2.55 -9.61
C LYS A 46 -13.06 3.23 -8.33
N GLY A 47 -11.75 3.47 -8.24
CA GLY A 47 -11.19 4.32 -7.20
C GLY A 47 -11.41 5.80 -7.48
N THR A 48 -11.56 6.57 -6.41
CA THR A 48 -11.73 8.02 -6.46
C THR A 48 -10.43 8.71 -6.07
N VAL A 49 -9.93 9.57 -6.96
CA VAL A 49 -8.74 10.39 -6.72
C VAL A 49 -8.94 11.26 -5.48
N GLY A 50 -7.97 11.24 -4.57
CA GLY A 50 -7.99 12.04 -3.34
C GLY A 50 -8.73 11.41 -2.15
N THR A 51 -9.49 10.32 -2.35
CA THR A 51 -10.22 9.65 -1.26
C THR A 51 -9.92 8.16 -1.14
N SER A 52 -9.93 7.40 -2.25
CA SER A 52 -9.58 5.97 -2.25
C SER A 52 -8.09 5.79 -1.97
N THR A 53 -7.76 4.83 -1.10
CA THR A 53 -6.36 4.54 -0.72
C THR A 53 -6.07 3.05 -0.69
N VAL A 54 -4.84 2.69 -1.06
CA VAL A 54 -4.25 1.36 -0.83
C VAL A 54 -3.11 1.52 0.17
N CYS A 55 -3.06 0.70 1.22
CA CYS A 55 -1.98 0.78 2.20
C CYS A 55 -0.67 0.19 1.63
N GLY A 56 0.47 0.65 2.16
CA GLY A 56 1.80 0.23 1.74
C GLY A 56 2.09 -1.26 1.85
N ALA A 57 1.33 -2.00 2.67
CA ALA A 57 1.45 -3.46 2.80
C ALA A 57 1.08 -4.24 1.52
N HIS A 58 0.47 -3.59 0.52
CA HIS A 58 0.14 -4.21 -0.77
C HIS A 58 1.16 -3.89 -1.86
N PHE A 59 2.32 -3.37 -1.51
CA PHE A 59 3.42 -3.05 -2.41
C PHE A 59 4.68 -3.73 -1.90
N ILE A 60 5.60 -4.02 -2.81
CA ILE A 60 6.91 -4.59 -2.44
C ILE A 60 7.91 -3.48 -2.11
N PRO A 61 8.98 -3.74 -1.36
CA PRO A 61 10.01 -2.73 -1.04
C PRO A 61 10.53 -1.96 -2.25
N GLU A 62 10.67 -2.64 -3.39
CA GLU A 62 11.19 -2.10 -4.65
C GLU A 62 10.27 -1.05 -5.26
N ASP A 63 8.98 -1.02 -4.90
CA ASP A 63 8.01 -0.03 -5.33
C ASP A 63 8.20 1.32 -4.62
N PHE A 64 9.03 1.40 -3.58
CA PHE A 64 9.22 2.60 -2.78
C PHE A 64 10.58 3.28 -3.00
N ASP A 65 10.56 4.61 -2.98
CA ASP A 65 11.76 5.42 -2.96
C ASP A 65 12.41 5.37 -1.57
N GLY A 66 13.68 4.95 -1.52
CA GLY A 66 14.46 4.94 -0.28
C GLY A 66 13.92 4.02 0.82
N TYR A 67 13.31 2.89 0.45
CA TYR A 67 12.73 1.93 1.41
C TYR A 67 13.66 1.59 2.58
N ASN A 68 14.93 1.29 2.30
CA ASN A 68 15.92 0.95 3.33
C ASN A 68 16.16 2.10 4.33
N GLN A 69 16.19 3.34 3.84
CA GLN A 69 16.36 4.53 4.68
C GLN A 69 15.10 4.82 5.51
N TRP A 70 13.92 4.57 4.95
CA TRP A 70 12.66 4.63 5.69
C TRP A 70 12.60 3.58 6.80
N MET A 71 12.98 2.33 6.50
CA MET A 71 13.05 1.23 7.46
C MET A 71 14.03 1.52 8.60
N ALA A 72 15.19 2.10 8.28
CA ALA A 72 16.19 2.53 9.26
C ALA A 72 15.79 3.80 10.04
N ARG A 73 14.58 4.33 9.83
CA ARG A 73 14.02 5.51 10.53
C ARG A 73 14.86 6.78 10.35
N PHE A 74 15.58 6.93 9.24
CA PHE A 74 16.37 8.13 8.92
C PHE A 74 15.52 9.32 8.43
N GLY A 75 14.30 9.48 8.93
CA GLY A 75 13.42 10.61 8.58
C GLY A 75 12.89 10.61 7.13
N MET A 76 13.18 9.57 6.33
CA MET A 76 12.62 9.46 4.98
C MET A 76 11.12 9.19 5.02
N ARG A 77 10.40 9.75 4.05
CA ARG A 77 8.98 9.44 3.82
C ARG A 77 8.87 8.18 2.97
N HIS A 78 8.03 7.25 3.39
CA HIS A 78 7.68 6.07 2.60
C HIS A 78 6.79 6.49 1.41
N ARG A 79 7.37 6.62 0.21
CA ARG A 79 6.69 7.10 -1.00
C ARG A 79 6.82 6.09 -2.12
N LEU A 80 5.73 5.86 -2.84
CA LEU A 80 5.73 5.02 -4.03
C LEU A 80 6.47 5.71 -5.18
N LYS A 81 7.24 4.92 -5.91
CA LYS A 81 7.79 5.27 -7.21
C LYS A 81 6.68 5.52 -8.22
N PRO A 82 6.90 6.39 -9.22
CA PRO A 82 5.97 6.56 -10.33
C PRO A 82 5.69 5.22 -11.03
N GLY A 83 4.41 4.91 -11.25
CA GLY A 83 4.03 3.68 -11.95
C GLY A 83 3.95 2.43 -11.10
N ALA A 84 4.24 2.51 -9.79
CA ALA A 84 4.06 1.38 -8.88
C ALA A 84 2.61 0.90 -8.83
N VAL A 85 2.44 -0.42 -8.80
CA VAL A 85 1.14 -1.10 -8.88
C VAL A 85 1.06 -2.09 -7.71
N PRO A 86 -0.07 -2.15 -6.96
CA PRO A 86 -0.18 -3.09 -5.85
C PRO A 86 0.02 -4.53 -6.30
N SER A 87 0.85 -5.29 -5.61
CA SER A 87 1.00 -6.72 -5.82
C SER A 87 -0.02 -7.45 -4.93
N VAL A 88 -1.16 -7.84 -5.52
CA VAL A 88 -2.35 -8.41 -4.84
C VAL A 88 -2.11 -9.71 -4.03
N ASN A 89 -0.89 -10.24 -4.02
CA ASN A 89 -0.55 -11.53 -3.44
C ASN A 89 0.36 -11.50 -2.20
N VAL A 90 0.29 -10.47 -1.36
CA VAL A 90 0.74 -10.63 0.04
C VAL A 90 -0.36 -11.35 0.84
N LYS A 91 -0.65 -12.62 0.51
CA LYS A 91 -1.08 -13.61 1.50
C LYS A 91 0.21 -13.88 2.31
N LEU A 92 0.29 -13.74 3.63
CA LEU A 92 -0.70 -13.67 4.68
C LEU A 92 -0.42 -12.47 5.58
N ALA A 93 -1.45 -12.03 6.28
CA ALA A 93 -1.31 -11.64 7.66
C ALA A 93 -0.64 -12.79 8.45
N THR A 94 0.67 -12.92 8.34
CA THR A 94 1.44 -13.18 9.53
C THR A 94 1.56 -11.82 10.18
N SER A 95 1.05 -11.72 11.40
CA SER A 95 1.63 -10.89 12.43
C SER A 95 3.15 -11.15 12.48
N VAL A 96 3.90 -10.68 11.50
CA VAL A 96 5.32 -10.49 11.65
C VAL A 96 5.39 -9.19 12.42
N SER A 97 5.33 -9.34 13.73
CA SER A 97 6.25 -8.59 14.58
C SER A 97 7.62 -8.73 13.91
N TYR A 98 7.95 -7.83 12.98
CA TYR A 98 9.29 -7.72 12.44
C TYR A 98 10.11 -7.15 13.58
N ARG A 99 10.50 -8.04 14.49
CA ARG A 99 11.63 -7.82 15.37
C ARG A 99 12.85 -7.87 14.44
N PRO A 100 13.64 -6.80 14.34
CA PRO A 100 14.97 -6.95 13.80
C PRO A 100 15.70 -7.84 14.79
N THR A 101 15.80 -9.14 14.50
CA THR A 101 16.80 -9.98 15.16
C THR A 101 18.12 -9.64 14.50
N GLY A 102 18.78 -8.65 15.07
CA GLY A 102 20.14 -8.26 14.78
C GLY A 102 20.76 -7.84 16.11
N THR A 103 20.96 -8.84 16.96
CA THR A 103 21.69 -8.73 18.22
C THR A 103 23.20 -8.72 17.90
N LEU A 104 23.86 -7.70 18.46
CA LEU A 104 25.30 -7.42 18.55
C LEU A 104 26.03 -7.03 17.26
#